data_AF-A0A5A7MWY0-F1
#
_entry.id   AF-A0A5A7MWY0-F1
#
_cell.length_a   1.000
_cell.length_b   1.000
_cell.length_c   1.000
_cell.angle_alpha   90.00
_cell.angle_beta   90.00
_cell.angle_gamma   90.00
#
_symmetry.space_group_name_H-M   'P 1'
#
loop_
_entity.id
_entity.type
_entity.pdbx_description
1 polymer ?
#
loop_
_entity_poly.entity_id
_entity_poly.type
_entity_poly.pdbx_seq_one_letter_code
_entity_poly.pdbx_strand_id
1 'polypeptide(L)' 'MARLDEEVRQAVDAQSARDLMMAHPALVKRPIWDLGTRIVVGFDDSMKALIGAQEVQA' A
#
# COMPACT_ATOMS: atom_id res chain seq x y z
N MET A 1 -10.77 -10.34 -7.93
CA MET A 1 -9.36 -9.93 -8.09
C MET A 1 -9.33 -8.80 -9.12
N ALA A 2 -8.94 -7.58 -8.74
CA ALA A 2 -8.73 -6.51 -9.71
C ALA A 2 -7.45 -6.84 -10.49
N ARG A 3 -7.58 -7.05 -11.80
CA ARG A 3 -6.45 -7.32 -12.70
C ARG A 3 -6.44 -6.22 -13.74
N LEU A 4 -5.31 -5.51 -13.82
CA LEU A 4 -5.08 -4.50 -14.83
C LEU A 4 -4.63 -5.17 -16.13
N ASP A 5 -5.06 -4.59 -17.25
CA ASP A 5 -4.55 -4.92 -18.57
C ASP A 5 -3.03 -4.68 -18.63
N GLU A 6 -2.33 -5.45 -19.45
CA GLU A 6 -0.87 -5.42 -19.50
C GLU A 6 -0.35 -4.06 -19.97
N GLU A 7 -0.98 -3.51 -21.00
CA GLU A 7 -0.62 -2.23 -21.60
C GLU A 7 -0.73 -1.10 -20.58
N VAL A 8 -1.79 -1.11 -19.76
CA VAL A 8 -1.98 -0.16 -18.67
C VAL A 8 -0.87 -0.33 -17.63
N ARG A 9 -0.55 -1.57 -17.26
CA ARG A 9 0.48 -1.87 -16.25
C ARG A 9 1.87 -1.39 -16.63
N GLN A 10 2.22 -1.46 -17.91
CA GLN A 10 3.54 -1.05 -18.43
C GLN A 10 3.67 0.47 -18.58
N ALA A 11 2.56 1.20 -18.67
CA ALA A 11 2.54 2.65 -18.89
C ALA A 11 2.25 3.47 -17.61
N VAL A 12 2.17 2.82 -16.44
CA VAL A 12 1.84 3.51 -15.19
C VAL A 12 2.94 4.47 -14.76
N ASP A 13 2.56 5.73 -14.54
CA ASP A 13 3.33 6.75 -13.86
C ASP A 13 2.69 7.11 -12.49
N ALA A 14 3.25 8.10 -11.79
CA ALA A 14 2.76 8.46 -10.46
C ALA A 14 1.32 9.02 -10.45
N GLN A 15 0.90 9.71 -11.50
CA GLN A 15 -0.44 10.31 -11.55
C GLN A 15 -1.48 9.26 -11.94
N SER A 16 -1.23 8.51 -13.01
CA SER A 16 -2.07 7.40 -13.44
C SER A 16 -2.17 6.30 -12.37
N ALA A 17 -1.10 6.03 -11.61
CA ALA A 17 -1.17 5.13 -10.46
C ALA A 17 -2.19 5.59 -9.41
N ARG A 18 -2.25 6.89 -9.10
CA ARG A 18 -3.21 7.44 -8.13
C ARG A 18 -4.63 7.29 -8.65
N ASP A 19 -4.85 7.63 -9.92
CA ASP A 19 -6.17 7.55 -10.55
C ASP A 19 -6.65 6.09 -10.59
N LEU A 20 -5.76 5.14 -10.92
CA LEU A 20 -6.03 3.71 -10.87
C LEU A 20 -6.33 3.21 -9.45
N MET A 21 -5.58 3.65 -8.43
CA MET A 21 -5.84 3.29 -7.03
C MET A 21 -7.17 3.84 -6.52
N MET A 22 -7.60 5.02 -6.96
CA MET A 22 -8.92 5.58 -6.63
C MET A 22 -10.05 4.81 -7.34
N ALA A 23 -9.89 4.50 -8.63
CA ALA A 23 -10.87 3.74 -9.41
C ALA A 23 -10.99 2.29 -8.94
N HIS A 24 -9.88 1.70 -8.50
CA HIS A 24 -9.80 0.31 -8.06
C HIS A 24 -9.11 0.22 -6.68
N PRO A 25 -9.85 0.47 -5.58
CA PRO A 25 -9.28 0.47 -4.22
C PRO A 25 -8.57 -0.84 -3.81
N ALA A 26 -8.91 -1.95 -4.45
CA ALA A 26 -8.27 -3.25 -4.25
C ALA A 26 -6.79 -3.29 -4.72
N LEU A 27 -6.35 -2.33 -5.54
CA LEU A 27 -4.95 -2.20 -5.97
C LEU A 27 -4.05 -1.63 -4.86
N VAL A 28 -4.61 -0.99 -3.84
CA VAL A 28 -3.84 -0.41 -2.74
C VAL A 28 -3.29 -1.54 -1.87
N LYS A 29 -1.95 -1.62 -1.74
CA LYS A 29 -1.28 -2.61 -0.89
C LYS A 29 -1.74 -2.49 0.57
N ARG A 30 -2.01 -3.63 1.22
CA ARG A 30 -2.49 -3.73 2.61
C ARG A 30 -1.56 -4.66 3.41
N PRO A 31 -1.52 -4.55 4.75
CA PRO A 31 -2.15 -3.52 5.59
C PRO A 31 -1.48 -2.14 5.44
N ILE A 32 -2.16 -1.09 5.90
CA ILE A 32 -1.63 0.28 5.98
C ILE A 32 -1.63 0.68 7.44
N TRP A 33 -0.50 1.23 7.89
CA TRP A 33 -0.29 1.69 9.25
C TRP A 33 -0.01 3.19 9.21
N ASP A 34 -0.84 3.93 9.92
CA ASP A 34 -0.68 5.36 10.09
C ASP A 34 -0.05 5.64 11.45
N LEU A 35 1.17 6.18 11.46
CA LEU A 35 1.92 6.55 12.65
C LEU A 35 1.91 8.08 12.88
N GLY A 36 1.03 8.80 12.19
CA GLY A 36 0.88 10.26 12.24
C GLY A 36 1.94 11.02 11.45
N THR A 37 3.23 10.73 11.67
CA THR A 37 4.34 11.36 10.93
C THR A 37 4.75 10.58 9.69
N ARG A 38 4.32 9.32 9.58
CA ARG A 38 4.69 8.41 8.51
C ARG A 38 3.60 7.38 8.25
N ILE A 39 3.41 7.05 6.98
CA ILE A 39 2.60 5.92 6.53
C ILE A 39 3.52 4.75 6.20
N VAL A 40 3.16 3.55 6.67
CA VAL A 40 3.85 2.30 6.38
C VAL A 40 2.87 1.32 5.73
N VAL A 41 3.31 0.63 4.69
CA VAL A 41 2.44 -0.21 3.86
C VAL A 41 3.03 -1.61 3.68
N GLY A 42 2.25 -2.64 4.00
CA GLY A 42 2.66 -4.05 3.90
C GLY A 42 2.95 -4.71 5.25
N PHE A 43 3.65 -5.84 5.21
CA PHE A 43 3.90 -6.73 6.36
C PHE A 43 5.36 -7.22 6.46
N ASP A 44 6.31 -6.53 5.82
CA ASP A 44 7.71 -6.98 5.79
C ASP A 44 8.45 -6.80 7.14
N ASP A 45 9.63 -7.41 7.25
CA ASP A 45 10.39 -7.40 8.51
C ASP A 45 10.91 -6.00 8.89
N SER A 46 11.14 -5.13 7.91
CA SER A 46 11.46 -3.72 8.16
C SER A 46 10.29 -3.02 8.86
N MET A 47 9.07 -3.30 8.42
CA MET A 47 7.84 -2.82 9.04
C MET A 47 7.63 -3.42 10.44
N LYS A 48 7.88 -4.72 10.64
CA LYS A 48 7.83 -5.34 11.98
C LYS A 48 8.84 -4.73 12.95
N ALA A 49 10.03 -4.35 12.49
CA ALA A 49 11.01 -3.65 13.34
C ALA A 49 10.54 -2.24 13.74
N LEU A 50 9.86 -1.54 12.83
CA LEU A 50 9.35 -0.19 13.07
C LEU A 50 8.14 -0.18 14.02
N ILE A 51 7.26 -1.18 13.90
CA ILE A 51 5.99 -1.25 14.64
C ILE A 51 6.07 -2.18 15.85
N GLY A 52 6.89 -3.22 15.83
CA GLY A 52 7.07 -4.19 16.93
C GLY A 52 7.68 -3.62 18.22
N ALA A 53 8.06 -2.33 18.22
CA ALA A 53 8.33 -1.56 19.44
C ALA A 53 7.05 -1.04 20.12
N GLN A 54 5.88 -1.20 19.49
CA GLN A 54 4.57 -0.94 20.08
C GLN A 54 3.80 -2.25 20.12
N GLU A 55 3.61 -2.78 21.33
CA GLU A 55 2.77 -3.93 21.59
C GLU A 55 1.39 -3.73 20.93
N VAL A 56 0.98 -4.72 20.13
CA VAL A 56 -0.40 -4.84 19.71
C VAL A 56 -1.20 -5.23 20.95
N GLN A 57 -1.76 -4.23 21.64
CA GLN A 57 -2.89 -4.46 22.52
C GLN A 57 -4.09 -4.79 21.63
N ALA A 58 -4.48 -6.07 21.63
CA ALA A 58 -5.79 -6.54 21.25
C ALA A 58 -6.14 -7.71 22.18
#